data_AF-A0A7W5XCV2-F1
#
_entry.id   AF-A0A7W5XCV2-F1
#
_cell.length_a   1.000
_cell.length_b   1.000
_cell.length_c   1.000
_cell.angle_alpha   90.00
_cell.angle_beta   90.00
_cell.angle_gamma   90.00
#
_symmetry.space_group_name_H-M   'P 1'
#
loop_
_entity.id
_entity.type
_entity.pdbx_description
1 polymer ?
#
loop_
_entity_poly.entity_id
_entity_poly.type
_entity_poly.pdbx_seq_one_letter_code
_entity_poly.pdbx_strand_id
1 'polypeptide(L)' 'MSSHISVESVGETKLREVWSIEDFARRHRIGKEEEVRLKRLFGDFATKQELLSNAQRPPLFR' A
#
# COMPACT_ATOMS: atom_id res chain seq x y z
N MET A 1 5.88 -18.51 24.51
CA MET A 1 5.07 -18.49 23.28
C MET A 1 5.98 -18.13 22.12
N SER A 2 6.57 -19.13 21.48
CA SER A 2 7.49 -18.93 20.35
C SER A 2 6.69 -19.08 19.06
N SER A 3 6.45 -17.97 18.36
CA SER A 3 5.78 -17.99 17.07
C SER A 3 6.77 -18.51 16.03
N HIS A 4 6.63 -19.78 15.66
CA HIS A 4 7.38 -20.39 14.56
C HIS A 4 6.96 -19.72 13.26
N ILE A 5 7.81 -18.84 12.72
CA ILE A 5 7.62 -18.29 11.38
C ILE A 5 8.13 -19.34 10.40
N SER A 6 7.21 -20.06 9.75
CA SER A 6 7.54 -21.04 8.72
C SER A 6 8.16 -20.32 7.52
N VAL A 7 9.44 -20.62 7.27
CA VAL A 7 10.28 -20.04 6.19
C VAL A 7 9.72 -20.31 4.78
N GLU A 8 8.74 -21.21 4.66
CA GLU A 8 8.01 -21.50 3.42
C GLU A 8 7.23 -20.29 2.86
N SER A 9 6.92 -19.30 3.72
CA SER A 9 6.26 -18.05 3.32
C SER A 9 7.22 -17.02 2.69
N VAL A 10 8.53 -17.28 2.72
CA VAL A 10 9.57 -16.42 2.13
C VAL A 10 9.75 -16.69 0.61
N GLY A 11 8.95 -17.61 0.04
CA GLY A 11 8.93 -17.91 -1.39
C GLY A 11 8.22 -16.86 -2.26
N GLU A 12 7.45 -15.95 -1.67
CA GLU A 12 6.87 -14.81 -2.41
C GLU A 12 7.89 -13.66 -2.50
N THR A 13 9.03 -13.92 -3.11
CA THR A 13 9.81 -12.83 -3.73
C THR A 13 9.06 -12.37 -4.99
N LYS A 14 7.77 -12.00 -4.85
CA LYS A 14 7.04 -11.33 -5.91
C LYS A 14 7.79 -10.03 -6.13
N LEU A 15 8.30 -9.87 -7.35
CA LEU A 15 8.85 -8.61 -7.85
C LEU A 15 8.01 -7.48 -7.28
N ARG A 16 8.63 -6.60 -6.48
CA ARG A 16 7.92 -5.51 -5.82
C ARG A 16 7.32 -4.65 -6.91
N GLU A 17 6.01 -4.80 -7.13
CA GLU A 17 5.32 -4.01 -8.14
C GLU A 17 5.35 -2.55 -7.67
N VAL A 18 6.09 -1.70 -8.37
CA VAL A 18 6.15 -0.25 -8.13
C VAL A 18 5.07 0.43 -8.94
N TRP A 19 4.33 1.31 -8.30
CA TRP A 19 3.20 2.03 -8.88
C TRP A 19 3.38 3.53 -8.67
N SER A 20 2.94 4.32 -9.64
CA SER A 20 2.70 5.74 -9.43
C SER A 20 1.56 5.91 -8.43
N ILE A 21 1.74 6.80 -7.45
CA ILE A 21 0.71 7.07 -6.45
C ILE A 21 -0.55 7.65 -7.10
N GLU A 22 -0.40 8.42 -8.18
CA GLU A 22 -1.53 8.96 -8.95
C GLU A 22 -2.35 7.87 -9.61
N ASP A 23 -1.67 6.92 -10.27
CA ASP A 23 -2.33 5.79 -10.92
C ASP A 23 -3.01 4.88 -9.91
N PHE A 24 -2.37 4.66 -8.77
CA PHE A 24 -2.94 3.91 -7.67
C PHE A 24 -4.19 4.61 -7.11
N ALA A 25 -4.11 5.91 -6.82
CA ALA A 25 -5.22 6.68 -6.30
C ALA A 25 -6.42 6.67 -7.26
N ARG A 26 -6.17 6.82 -8.57
CA ARG A 26 -7.19 6.73 -9.62
C ARG A 26 -7.88 5.36 -9.66
N ARG A 27 -7.10 4.27 -9.62
CA ARG A 27 -7.63 2.90 -9.70
C ARG A 27 -8.36 2.46 -8.44
N HIS A 28 -7.84 2.84 -7.27
CA HIS A 28 -8.39 2.47 -5.96
C HIS A 28 -9.40 3.48 -5.40
N ARG A 29 -9.77 4.51 -6.17
CA ARG A 29 -10.70 5.59 -5.80
C ARG A 29 -10.33 6.24 -4.46
N ILE A 30 -9.03 6.48 -4.28
CA ILE A 30 -8.52 7.14 -3.09
C ILE A 30 -8.84 8.64 -3.19
N GLY A 31 -9.25 9.23 -2.08
CA GLY A 31 -9.52 10.66 -2.00
C GLY A 31 -8.24 11.47 -2.20
N LYS A 32 -8.37 12.70 -2.72
CA LYS A 32 -7.23 13.59 -2.99
C LYS A 32 -6.37 13.86 -1.75
N GLU A 33 -6.99 13.96 -0.57
CA GLU A 33 -6.28 14.17 0.69
C GLU A 33 -5.33 13.01 1.01
N GLU A 34 -5.79 11.78 0.80
CA GLU A 34 -5.01 10.57 1.04
C GLU A 34 -3.94 10.37 -0.06
N GLU A 35 -4.22 10.75 -1.30
CA GLU A 35 -3.20 10.78 -2.36
C GLU A 35 -2.05 11.74 -1.99
N VAL A 36 -2.36 12.95 -1.52
CA VAL A 36 -1.34 13.91 -1.06
C VAL A 36 -0.58 13.37 0.15
N ARG A 37 -1.25 12.67 1.08
CA ARG A 37 -0.59 12.02 2.22
C ARG A 37 0.37 10.93 1.78
N LEU A 38 -0.06 10.07 0.86
CA LEU A 38 0.78 9.00 0.30
C LEU A 38 1.98 9.59 -0.47
N LYS A 39 1.78 10.65 -1.25
CA LYS A 39 2.87 11.38 -1.92
C LYS A 39 3.88 11.99 -0.95
N ARG A 40 3.41 12.52 0.19
CA ARG A 40 4.31 13.04 1.23
C ARG A 40 5.11 11.94 1.94
N LEU A 41 4.55 10.74 2.06
CA LEU A 41 5.21 9.61 2.74
C LEU A 41 6.22 8.90 1.83
N PHE A 42 5.88 8.67 0.57
CA PHE A 42 6.66 7.83 -0.33
C PHE A 42 7.26 8.56 -1.55
N GLY A 43 6.81 9.78 -1.86
CA GLY A 43 7.17 10.51 -3.08
C GLY A 43 6.20 10.21 -4.24
N ASP A 44 6.68 10.23 -5.48
CA ASP A 44 5.80 10.01 -6.65
C ASP A 44 5.50 8.53 -6.94
N PHE A 45 6.33 7.63 -6.42
CA PHE A 45 6.24 6.19 -6.65
C PHE A 45 6.36 5.43 -5.34
N ALA A 46 5.58 4.37 -5.21
CA ALA A 46 5.61 3.49 -4.04
C ALA A 46 5.31 2.06 -4.46
N THR A 47 5.72 1.09 -3.65
CA THR A 47 5.33 -0.29 -3.91
C THR A 47 3.85 -0.48 -3.64
N LYS A 48 3.22 -1.39 -4.40
CA LYS A 48 1.81 -1.74 -4.19
C LYS A 48 1.54 -2.20 -2.76
N GLN A 49 2.48 -2.90 -2.13
CA GLN A 49 2.34 -3.34 -0.75
C GLN A 49 2.33 -2.15 0.21
N GLU A 50 3.28 -1.20 0.07
CA GLU A 50 3.29 0.02 0.89
C GLU A 50 2.01 0.83 0.71
N LEU A 51 1.54 0.99 -0.53
CA LEU A 51 0.30 1.69 -0.84
C LEU A 51 -0.92 1.00 -0.22
N LEU A 52 -1.05 -0.32 -0.33
CA LEU A 52 -2.16 -1.06 0.28
C LEU A 52 -2.10 -1.06 1.81
N SER A 53 -0.91 -1.12 2.39
CA SER A 53 -0.73 -1.10 3.85
C SER A 53 -0.98 0.28 4.45
N ASN A 54 -0.72 1.36 3.72
CA ASN A 54 -0.83 2.72 4.24
C ASN A 54 -2.08 3.46 3.78
N ALA A 55 -2.70 3.05 2.67
CA ALA A 55 -3.92 3.66 2.17
C ALA A 55 -5.05 3.48 3.19
N GLN A 56 -5.46 4.57 3.81
CA GLN A 56 -6.63 4.59 4.67
C GLN A 56 -7.86 4.91 3.82
N ARG A 57 -8.88 4.05 3.93
CA ARG A 57 -10.23 4.38 3.45
C ARG A 57 -10.95 5.08 4.59
N PRO A 58 -11.65 6.20 4.34
CA PRO A 58 -12.46 6.81 5.38
C PRO A 58 -13.45 5.77 5.90
N PRO A 59 -13.55 5.58 7.24
CA PRO A 59 -14.51 4.66 7.80
C PRO A 59 -15.92 5.10 7.40
N LEU A 60 -16.67 4.20 6.75
CA LEU A 60 -18.10 4.37 6.53
C LEU A 60 -18.79 4.14 7.88
N PHE A 61 -18.79 5.13 8.75
CA PHE A 61 -19.69 5.13 9.89
C PHE A 61 -21.12 5.26 9.34
N ARG A 62 -21.91 4.20 9.50
CA ARG A 62 -23.33 4.14 9.15
C ARG A 62 -24.17 4.19 10.42
#